data_AF-A0A6J4UPB7-F1
#
_entry.id   AF-A0A6J4UPB7-F1
#
_cell.length_a   1.000
_cell.length_b   1.000
_cell.length_c   1.000
_cell.angle_alpha   90.00
_cell.angle_beta   90.00
_cell.angle_gamma   90.00
#
_symmetry.space_group_name_H-M   'P 1'
#
loop_
_entity.id
_entity.type
_entity.pdbx_description
1 polymer ?
#
loop_
_entity_poly.entity_id
_entity_poly.type
_entity_poly.pdbx_seq_one_letter_code
_entity_poly.pdbx_strand_id
1 'polypeptide(L)' 'MLVAGGRGLGRPEGFELCEELAGALGGSVAATRAVVDAGWYPYASKIGQTR' A
#
# COMPACT_ATOMS: atom_id res chain seq x y z
N MET A 1 10.95 -6.02 -5.76
CA MET A 1 11.04 -5.15 -4.55
C MET A 1 9.63 -4.73 -4.17
N LEU A 2 9.32 -4.60 -2.88
CA LEU A 2 7.99 -4.19 -2.42
C LEU A 2 8.08 -2.88 -1.65
N VAL A 3 7.15 -1.97 -1.93
CA VAL A 3 6.97 -0.73 -1.17
C VAL A 3 5.68 -0.86 -0.38
N ALA A 4 5.77 -0.84 0.96
CA ALA A 4 4.62 -1.04 1.83
C ALA A 4 4.04 0.31 2.30
N GLY A 5 2.76 0.55 1.98
CA GLY A 5 1.98 1.68 2.45
C GLY A 5 1.08 1.32 3.64
N GLY A 6 1.09 2.19 4.66
CA GLY A 6 0.30 2.04 5.88
C GLY A 6 -0.61 3.24 6.14
N ARG A 7 -1.43 3.14 7.19
CA ARG A 7 -2.33 4.24 7.60
C ARG A 7 -1.59 5.54 7.95
N GLY A 8 -0.29 5.48 8.24
CA GLY A 8 0.56 6.67 8.44
C GLY A 8 0.67 7.60 7.23
N LEU A 9 0.27 7.15 6.03
CA LEU A 9 0.15 8.01 4.84
C LEU A 9 -0.98 9.05 4.96
N GLY A 10 -1.87 8.92 5.94
CA GLY A 10 -2.88 9.91 6.31
C GLY A 10 -4.11 9.96 5.39
N ARG A 11 -3.96 9.67 4.10
CA ARG A 11 -5.05 9.65 3.11
C ARG A 11 -4.74 8.72 1.92
N PRO A 12 -5.73 8.28 1.13
CA PRO A 12 -5.52 7.41 -0.04
C PRO A 12 -4.51 7.97 -1.05
N GLU A 13 -4.53 9.29 -1.27
CA GLU A 13 -3.67 9.98 -2.25
C GLU A 13 -2.18 9.88 -1.88
N GLY A 14 -1.86 9.60 -0.60
CA GLY A 14 -0.50 9.34 -0.17
C GLY A 14 0.13 8.10 -0.82
N PHE A 15 -0.68 7.21 -1.42
CA PHE A 15 -0.19 6.06 -2.17
C PHE A 15 0.44 6.43 -3.51
N GLU A 16 0.18 7.62 -4.07
CA GLU A 16 0.84 8.08 -5.31
C GLU A 16 2.37 8.07 -5.17
N LEU A 17 2.89 8.53 -4.02
CA LEU A 17 4.33 8.47 -3.71
C LEU A 17 4.85 7.04 -3.60
N CYS A 18 4.05 6.11 -3.09
CA CYS A 18 4.41 4.70 -3.02
C CYS A 18 4.48 4.07 -4.42
N GLU A 19 3.56 4.44 -5.32
CA GLU A 19 3.53 3.98 -6.70
C GLU A 19 4.71 4.52 -7.51
N GLU A 20 5.02 5.81 -7.37
CA GLU A 20 6.19 6.43 -8.01
C GLU A 20 7.49 5.75 -7.57
N LEU A 21 7.65 5.52 -6.27
CA LEU A 21 8.82 4.82 -5.72
C LEU A 21 8.88 3.37 -6.20
N ALA A 22 7.75 2.66 -6.20
CA ALA A 22 7.68 1.29 -6.69
C ALA A 22 8.04 1.23 -8.18
N GLY A 23 7.53 2.17 -9.00
CA GLY A 23 7.83 2.27 -10.42
C GLY A 23 9.31 2.52 -10.69
N ALA A 24 9.94 3.44 -9.95
CA ALA A 24 11.38 3.72 -10.06
C ALA A 24 12.25 2.50 -9.69
N LEU A 25 11.75 1.62 -8.84
CA LEU A 25 12.43 0.41 -8.38
C LEU A 25 12.05 -0.87 -9.17
N GLY A 26 11.13 -0.77 -10.15
CA GLY A 26 10.57 -1.93 -10.86
C GLY A 26 9.84 -2.89 -9.92
N GLY A 27 9.23 -2.37 -8.86
CA GLY A 27 8.54 -3.11 -7.81
C GLY A 27 7.03 -3.01 -7.88
N SER A 28 6.38 -3.34 -6.77
CA SER A 28 4.93 -3.21 -6.60
C SER A 28 4.59 -2.71 -5.20
N VAL A 29 3.41 -2.09 -5.07
CA VAL A 29 2.94 -1.55 -3.80
C VAL A 29 2.15 -2.60 -3.02
N ALA A 30 2.42 -2.68 -1.72
CA ALA A 30 1.72 -3.50 -0.75
C ALA A 30 1.02 -2.62 0.29
N ALA A 31 -0.10 -3.07 0.83
CA ALA A 31 -0.91 -2.33 1.79
C ALA A 31 -1.11 -3.12 3.09
N THR A 32 -1.20 -2.42 4.22
CA THR A 32 -1.55 -3.04 5.51
C THR A 32 -3.05 -3.28 5.63
N ARG A 33 -3.47 -4.14 6.57
CA ARG A 33 -4.90 -4.36 6.88
C ARG A 33 -5.67 -3.05 7.10
N ALA A 34 -5.09 -2.12 7.86
CA ALA A 34 -5.71 -0.84 8.18
C ALA A 34 -6.03 0.03 6.94
N VAL A 35 -5.25 -0.13 5.87
CA VAL A 35 -5.43 0.60 4.60
C VAL A 35 -6.54 -0.04 3.77
N VAL A 36 -6.48 -1.37 3.60
CA VAL A 36 -7.47 -2.08 2.78
C VAL A 36 -8.86 -2.09 3.45
N ASP A 37 -8.91 -2.19 4.78
CA ASP A 37 -10.17 -2.09 5.55
C ASP A 37 -10.77 -0.67 5.47
N ALA A 38 -9.93 0.36 5.23
CA ALA A 38 -10.37 1.74 5.02
C ALA A 38 -10.78 2.02 3.56
N GLY A 39 -10.66 1.05 2.65
CA GLY A 39 -10.99 1.20 1.24
C GLY A 39 -9.99 2.03 0.44
N TRP A 40 -8.79 2.30 0.97
CA TRP A 40 -7.80 3.17 0.33
C TRP A 40 -7.04 2.47 -0.79
N TYR A 41 -6.94 1.14 -0.73
CA TYR A 41 -6.14 0.36 -1.67
C TYR A 41 -6.72 -1.07 -1.80
N PRO A 42 -6.53 -1.77 -2.95
CA PRO A 42 -7.14 -3.08 -3.17
C PRO A 42 -6.79 -4.10 -2.10
N TYR A 43 -7.78 -4.91 -1.71
CA TYR A 43 -7.59 -5.98 -0.73
C TYR A 43 -6.56 -7.03 -1.18
N ALA A 44 -6.40 -7.23 -2.50
CA ALA A 44 -5.39 -8.10 -3.08
C ALA A 44 -3.95 -7.68 -2.73
N SER A 45 -3.73 -6.40 -2.45
CA SER A 45 -2.42 -5.85 -2.09
C SER A 45 -2.14 -5.97 -0.59
N LYS A 46 -3.05 -6.55 0.19
CA LYS A 46 -2.88 -6.72 1.64
C LYS A 46 -1.73 -7.67 1.96
N ILE A 47 -0.80 -7.20 2.79
CA ILE A 47 0.27 -8.03 3.39
C ILE A 47 0.04 -8.26 4.88
N GLY A 48 0.56 -9.38 5.38
CA GLY A 48 0.43 -9.80 6.77
C GLY A 48 -0.66 -10.84 7.00
N GLN A 49 -0.75 -11.36 8.22
CA GLN A 49 -1.71 -12.41 8.56
C GLN A 49 -3.15 -11.91 8.42
N THR A 50 -3.99 -12.81 7.90
CA THR A 50 -5.43 -12.60 7.72
C THR A 50 -6.26 -13.10 8.89
N ARG A 51 -5.67 -13.92 9.77
CA ARG A 51 -6.29 -14.50 10.96
C ARG A 51 -6.32 -13.51 12.12
#